data_AF-A0A5F8HH20-F1
#
_entry.id   AF-A0A5F8HH20-F1
#
_cell.length_a   1.000
_cell.length_b   1.000
_cell.length_c   1.000
_cell.angle_alpha   90.00
_cell.angle_beta   90.00
_cell.angle_gamma   90.00
#
_symmetry.space_group_name_H-M   'P 1'
#
loop_
_entity.id
_entity.type
_entity.pdbx_description
1 polymer ?
#
loop_
_entity_poly.entity_id
_entity_poly.type
_entity_poly.pdbx_seq_one_letter_code
_entity_poly.pdbx_strand_id
1 'polypeptide(L)'
;SPGSGAGGGGGSGPNELTPGPPEEVVVWSPEVEVCLFHAMLGHKPVGVNWHFHMICIRDKFSQNIGRQISSKVIWDHLSTMYDIQALHESEILPFPNSEKNFILPEEIIQEHINLLINAYQMPNKLGPGFFLSLGLIPNTGRDRLLYIKNH
;
A
#
# COMPACT_ATOMS: atom_id res chain seq x y z
N SER A 1 9.36 -54.32 -24.16
CA SER A 1 10.41 -53.29 -24.24
C SER A 1 10.09 -52.29 -25.33
N PRO A 2 10.53 -51.03 -25.19
CA PRO A 2 9.76 -49.82 -25.49
C PRO A 2 10.25 -49.04 -26.73
N GLY A 3 9.55 -47.96 -27.06
CA GLY A 3 10.01 -46.87 -27.92
C GLY A 3 8.84 -45.94 -28.24
N SER A 4 8.50 -44.96 -27.40
CA SER A 4 9.12 -43.63 -27.29
C SER A 4 9.26 -42.91 -28.63
N GLY A 5 8.34 -41.97 -28.87
CA GLY A 5 8.46 -40.91 -29.87
C GLY A 5 7.77 -39.66 -29.33
N ALA A 6 8.55 -38.76 -28.75
CA ALA A 6 8.12 -37.46 -28.24
C ALA A 6 8.50 -36.35 -29.23
N GLY A 7 7.60 -35.38 -29.39
CA GLY A 7 7.79 -34.10 -30.06
C GLY A 7 6.43 -33.40 -30.11
N GLY A 8 6.22 -32.12 -29.79
CA GLY A 8 7.10 -31.00 -29.48
C GLY A 8 6.37 -29.73 -29.96
N GLY A 9 6.32 -28.68 -29.13
CA GLY A 9 5.73 -27.35 -29.44
C GLY A 9 4.25 -27.26 -29.07
N GLY A 10 3.78 -26.28 -28.30
CA GLY A 10 4.20 -24.90 -28.15
C GLY A 10 2.97 -24.03 -28.44
N GLY A 11 2.51 -23.24 -27.49
CA GLY A 11 1.36 -22.36 -27.71
C GLY A 11 0.73 -21.89 -26.41
N SER A 12 1.19 -20.74 -25.95
CA SER A 12 0.37 -19.58 -25.54
C SER A 12 -0.77 -19.80 -24.53
N GLY A 13 -0.71 -19.01 -23.45
CA GLY A 13 -1.71 -18.97 -22.39
C GLY A 13 -3.15 -18.65 -22.83
N PRO A 14 -4.02 -18.52 -21.82
CA PRO A 14 -4.24 -17.16 -21.35
C PRO A 14 -3.99 -17.06 -19.85
N ASN A 15 -3.25 -16.02 -19.44
CA ASN A 15 -3.54 -15.37 -18.17
C ASN A 15 -4.98 -14.85 -18.30
N GLU A 16 -5.94 -15.67 -17.90
CA GLU A 16 -7.29 -15.21 -17.60
C GLU A 16 -7.18 -14.39 -16.32
N LEU A 17 -6.77 -13.14 -16.50
CA LEU A 17 -7.06 -12.07 -15.56
C LEU A 17 -8.57 -12.06 -15.47
N THR A 18 -9.09 -12.65 -14.41
CA THR A 18 -10.46 -12.46 -13.96
C THR A 18 -10.79 -10.97 -14.14
N PRO A 19 -11.81 -10.62 -14.95
CA PRO A 19 -12.29 -9.26 -14.95
C PRO A 19 -12.70 -9.01 -13.50
N GLY A 20 -12.02 -8.06 -12.86
CA GLY A 20 -12.51 -7.54 -11.59
C GLY A 20 -13.99 -7.16 -11.74
N PRO A 21 -14.77 -7.15 -10.65
CA PRO A 21 -16.17 -6.73 -10.71
C PRO A 21 -16.24 -5.44 -11.55
N PRO A 22 -17.21 -5.33 -12.48
CA PRO A 22 -17.24 -4.25 -13.44
C PRO A 22 -17.10 -2.95 -12.67
N GLU A 23 -15.98 -2.24 -12.87
CA GLU A 23 -15.80 -0.90 -12.33
C GLU A 23 -17.05 -0.13 -12.79
N GLU A 24 -17.92 0.22 -11.84
CA GLU A 24 -19.17 0.87 -12.18
C GLU A 24 -18.83 2.17 -12.90
N VAL A 25 -19.13 2.20 -14.19
CA VAL A 25 -18.85 3.35 -15.04
C VAL A 25 -19.74 4.49 -14.51
N VAL A 26 -19.10 5.53 -13.98
CA VAL A 26 -19.79 6.74 -13.57
C VAL A 26 -20.11 7.55 -14.82
N VAL A 27 -21.39 7.71 -15.11
CA VAL A 27 -21.84 8.66 -16.14
C VAL A 27 -21.71 10.07 -15.55
N TRP A 28 -20.77 10.85 -16.06
CA TRP A 28 -20.54 12.23 -15.65
C TRP A 28 -21.57 13.15 -16.32
N SER A 29 -22.77 13.21 -15.75
CA SER A 29 -23.75 14.25 -16.08
C SER A 29 -23.48 15.49 -15.23
N PRO A 30 -23.93 16.68 -15.65
CA PRO A 30 -23.76 17.91 -14.87
C PRO A 30 -24.29 17.78 -13.43
N GLU A 31 -25.36 17.01 -13.22
CA GLU A 31 -25.92 16.76 -11.89
C GLU A 31 -24.97 15.95 -11.00
N VAL A 32 -24.27 14.97 -11.58
CA VAL A 32 -23.26 14.15 -10.87
C VAL A 32 -22.03 15.00 -10.58
N GLU A 33 -21.60 15.84 -11.51
CA GLU A 33 -20.49 16.79 -11.30
C GLU A 33 -20.81 17.78 -10.17
N VAL A 34 -22.04 18.28 -10.07
CA VAL A 34 -22.48 19.13 -8.96
C VAL A 34 -22.34 18.41 -7.61
N CYS A 35 -22.69 17.12 -7.55
CA CYS A 35 -22.47 16.30 -6.35
C CYS A 35 -20.98 16.14 -6.02
N LEU A 36 -20.13 16.00 -7.04
CA LEU A 36 -18.67 15.93 -6.88
C LEU A 36 -18.12 17.25 -6.35
N PHE A 37 -18.50 18.40 -6.94
CA PHE A 37 -18.03 19.70 -6.49
C PHE A 37 -18.48 20.01 -5.06
N HIS A 38 -19.70 19.64 -4.67
CA HIS A 38 -20.14 19.69 -3.28
C HIS A 38 -19.29 18.82 -2.35
N ALA A 39 -18.86 17.65 -2.82
CA ALA A 39 -17.96 16.78 -2.07
C ALA A 39 -16.54 17.37 -1.96
N MET A 40 -16.10 18.16 -2.93
CA MET A 40 -14.78 18.82 -2.94
C MET A 40 -14.72 20.10 -2.11
N LEU A 41 -15.86 20.73 -1.78
CA LEU A 41 -15.88 21.93 -0.94
C LEU A 41 -15.17 21.67 0.41
N GLY A 42 -14.10 22.42 0.66
CA GLY A 42 -13.27 22.30 1.87
C GLY A 42 -12.19 21.21 1.82
N HIS A 43 -12.07 20.48 0.72
CA HIS A 43 -11.00 19.50 0.49
C HIS A 43 -10.08 19.97 -0.63
N LYS A 44 -8.78 19.84 -0.42
CA LYS A 44 -7.78 20.19 -1.44
C LYS A 44 -7.35 18.92 -2.17
N PRO A 45 -7.73 18.71 -3.45
CA PRO A 45 -7.34 17.53 -4.21
C PRO A 45 -5.85 17.52 -4.61
N VAL A 46 -5.04 18.44 -4.08
CA VAL A 46 -3.61 18.60 -4.35
C VAL A 46 -2.85 18.89 -3.05
N GLY A 47 -1.52 18.79 -3.12
CA GLY A 47 -0.62 18.99 -1.96
C GLY A 47 -0.19 17.70 -1.28
N VAL A 48 0.55 17.81 -0.18
CA VAL A 48 1.12 16.65 0.56
C VAL A 48 0.08 15.64 1.05
N ASN A 49 -1.15 16.10 1.31
CA ASN A 49 -2.22 15.27 1.87
C ASN A 49 -3.26 14.86 0.82
N TRP A 50 -2.94 14.96 -0.47
CA TRP A 50 -3.86 14.75 -1.58
C TRP A 50 -4.56 13.38 -1.55
N HIS A 51 -3.84 12.31 -1.17
CA HIS A 51 -4.42 10.99 -0.99
C HIS A 51 -5.48 10.93 0.13
N PHE A 52 -5.23 11.60 1.26
CA PHE A 52 -6.18 11.65 2.37
C PHE A 52 -7.42 12.47 2.01
N HIS A 53 -7.22 13.61 1.35
CA HIS A 53 -8.33 14.41 0.85
C HIS A 53 -9.17 13.65 -0.17
N MET A 54 -8.56 12.84 -1.04
CA MET A 54 -9.30 12.00 -1.96
C MET A 54 -10.15 10.94 -1.26
N ILE A 55 -9.67 10.34 -0.17
CA ILE A 55 -10.48 9.42 0.62
C ILE A 55 -11.73 10.13 1.15
N CYS A 56 -11.58 11.34 1.71
CA CYS A 56 -12.71 12.14 2.19
C CYS A 56 -13.69 12.52 1.06
N ILE A 57 -13.17 12.96 -0.09
CA ILE A 57 -13.98 13.34 -1.26
C ILE A 57 -14.77 12.12 -1.76
N ARG A 58 -14.10 10.97 -1.93
CA ARG A 58 -14.74 9.71 -2.36
C ARG A 58 -15.88 9.32 -1.42
N ASP A 59 -15.65 9.35 -0.12
CA ASP A 59 -16.64 8.91 0.86
C ASP A 59 -17.86 9.84 0.85
N LYS A 60 -17.63 11.15 0.79
CA LYS A 60 -18.71 12.16 0.71
C LYS A 60 -19.46 12.08 -0.63
N PHE A 61 -18.74 11.89 -1.73
CA PHE A 61 -19.33 11.74 -3.06
C PHE A 61 -20.18 10.46 -3.15
N SER A 62 -19.67 9.33 -2.66
CA SER A 62 -20.39 8.05 -2.61
C SER A 62 -21.69 8.16 -1.80
N GLN A 63 -21.68 8.91 -0.71
CA GLN A 63 -22.89 9.21 0.07
C GLN A 63 -23.90 10.06 -0.72
N ASN A 64 -23.44 11.10 -1.40
CA ASN A 64 -24.33 12.01 -2.16
C ASN A 64 -25.08 11.30 -3.29
N ILE A 65 -24.44 10.34 -3.95
CA ILE A 65 -25.04 9.60 -5.07
C ILE A 65 -25.66 8.26 -4.64
N GLY A 66 -25.50 7.85 -3.38
CA GLY A 66 -26.04 6.62 -2.83
C GLY A 66 -25.40 5.33 -3.35
N ARG A 67 -24.18 5.38 -3.90
CA ARG A 67 -23.44 4.21 -4.39
C ARG A 67 -21.94 4.32 -4.12
N GLN A 68 -21.27 3.18 -4.03
CA GLN A 68 -19.83 3.13 -3.81
C GLN A 68 -19.04 3.48 -5.07
N ILE A 69 -18.16 4.47 -4.97
CA ILE A 69 -17.29 4.90 -6.08
C ILE A 69 -15.84 4.63 -5.72
N SER A 70 -15.06 4.15 -6.69
CA SER A 70 -13.61 4.00 -6.50
C SER A 70 -12.91 5.36 -6.57
N SER A 71 -11.85 5.55 -5.77
CA SER A 71 -11.04 6.79 -5.83
C SER A 71 -10.45 7.02 -7.22
N LYS A 72 -10.17 5.94 -7.97
CA LYS A 72 -9.59 5.99 -9.31
C LYS A 72 -10.50 6.70 -10.31
N VAL A 73 -11.80 6.39 -10.30
CA VAL A 73 -12.76 7.03 -11.22
C VAL A 73 -12.86 8.54 -10.98
N ILE A 74 -12.77 8.97 -9.72
CA ILE A 74 -12.75 10.39 -9.37
C ILE A 74 -11.46 11.06 -9.84
N TRP A 75 -10.30 10.40 -9.65
CA TRP A 75 -9.02 10.88 -10.17
C TRP A 75 -9.03 11.05 -11.68
N ASP A 76 -9.48 10.02 -12.39
CA ASP A 76 -9.52 10.01 -13.84
C ASP A 76 -10.36 11.18 -14.35
N HIS A 77 -11.54 11.40 -13.77
CA HIS A 77 -12.40 12.53 -14.17
C HIS A 77 -11.84 13.91 -13.75
N LEU A 78 -11.27 14.05 -12.56
CA LEU A 78 -10.64 15.32 -12.18
C LEU A 78 -9.45 15.65 -13.09
N SER A 79 -8.72 14.64 -13.58
CA SER A 79 -7.60 14.82 -14.49
C SER A 79 -8.00 15.28 -15.90
N THR A 80 -9.27 15.07 -16.30
CA THR A 80 -9.78 15.59 -17.59
C THR A 80 -10.21 17.05 -17.51
N MET A 81 -10.54 17.56 -16.32
CA MET A 81 -10.99 18.94 -16.12
C MET A 81 -9.94 19.86 -15.49
N TYR A 82 -9.04 19.31 -14.68
CA TYR A 82 -8.00 20.05 -13.98
C TYR A 82 -6.62 19.51 -14.34
N ASP A 83 -5.67 20.40 -14.56
CA ASP A 83 -4.25 20.04 -14.60
C ASP A 83 -3.74 19.83 -13.17
N ILE A 84 -3.94 18.61 -12.67
CA ILE A 84 -3.59 18.23 -11.30
C ILE A 84 -2.08 18.26 -11.08
N GLN A 85 -1.28 18.01 -12.13
CA GLN A 85 0.18 18.04 -12.04
C GLN A 85 0.67 19.47 -11.83
N ALA A 86 0.22 20.41 -12.65
CA ALA A 86 0.56 21.82 -12.49
C ALA A 86 0.08 22.37 -11.13
N LEU A 87 -1.11 21.98 -10.66
CA LEU A 87 -1.60 22.39 -9.34
C LEU A 87 -0.78 21.80 -8.19
N HIS A 88 -0.36 20.53 -8.29
CA HIS A 88 0.47 19.86 -7.28
C HIS A 88 1.85 20.52 -7.17
N GLU A 89 2.47 20.88 -8.29
CA GLU A 89 3.76 21.58 -8.33
C GLU A 89 3.67 23.03 -7.84
N SER A 90 2.52 23.69 -8.04
CA SER A 90 2.29 25.07 -7.58
C SER A 90 2.09 25.21 -6.06
N GLU A 91 1.94 24.09 -5.36
CA GLU A 91 1.69 24.12 -3.92
C GLU A 91 2.96 24.45 -3.14
N ILE A 92 2.94 25.63 -2.53
CA ILE A 92 4.00 26.08 -1.62
C ILE A 92 3.93 25.25 -0.34
N LEU A 93 4.93 24.40 -0.12
CA LEU A 93 4.98 23.59 1.10
C LEU A 93 5.28 24.52 2.30
N PRO A 94 4.43 24.52 3.34
CA PRO A 94 4.60 25.42 4.49
C PRO A 94 5.82 25.05 5.35
N PHE A 95 6.45 23.92 5.06
CA PHE A 95 7.68 23.44 5.67
C PHE A 95 8.70 23.11 4.59
N PRO A 96 9.99 23.30 4.85
CA PRO A 96 11.05 23.02 3.90
C PRO A 96 11.08 21.52 3.55
N ASN A 97 10.56 21.17 2.37
CA ASN A 97 10.59 19.82 1.81
C ASN A 97 11.92 19.54 1.11
N SER A 98 13.03 19.79 1.80
CA SER A 98 14.33 19.33 1.32
C SER A 98 14.36 17.81 1.45
N GLU A 99 14.51 17.10 0.33
CA GLU A 99 14.77 15.67 0.35
C GLU A 99 16.02 15.39 1.20
N LYS A 100 15.85 14.59 2.25
CA LYS A 100 16.94 14.14 3.12
C LYS A 100 16.88 12.63 3.16
N ASN A 101 18.05 11.99 3.12
CA ASN A 101 18.12 10.57 3.44
C ASN A 101 17.49 10.35 4.82
N PHE A 102 16.57 9.41 4.89
CA PHE A 102 16.02 8.97 6.17
C PHE A 102 17.18 8.41 6.99
N ILE A 103 17.52 9.11 8.09
CA ILE A 103 18.47 8.63 9.08
C ILE A 103 17.61 8.19 10.26
N LEU A 104 17.61 6.89 10.53
CA LEU A 104 16.98 6.37 11.74
C LEU A 104 17.77 6.90 12.95
N PRO A 105 17.14 7.62 13.89
CA PRO A 105 17.81 8.11 15.09
C PRO A 105 18.53 6.99 15.85
N GLU A 106 19.75 7.26 16.30
CA GLU A 106 20.62 6.29 16.98
C GLU A 106 19.97 5.79 18.28
N GLU A 107 19.10 6.58 18.91
CA GLU A 107 18.36 6.21 20.12
C GLU A 107 17.45 5.00 19.88
N ILE A 108 16.80 4.93 18.72
CA ILE A 108 15.92 3.80 18.34
C ILE A 108 16.77 2.57 18.01
N ILE A 109 17.93 2.77 17.36
CA ILE A 109 18.88 1.70 17.05
C ILE A 109 19.41 1.09 18.35
N GLN A 110 19.86 1.92 19.30
CA GLN A 110 20.41 1.48 20.58
C GLN A 110 19.39 0.77 21.45
N GLU A 111 18.15 1.25 21.48
CA GLU A 111 17.08 0.56 22.23
C GLU A 111 16.84 -0.85 21.69
N HIS A 112 16.73 -1.01 20.36
CA HIS A 112 16.55 -2.32 19.74
C HIS A 112 17.78 -3.23 19.93
N ILE A 113 19.01 -2.71 19.80
CA ILE A 113 20.23 -3.47 20.05
C ILE A 113 20.28 -3.94 21.52
N ASN A 114 19.98 -3.05 22.47
CA ASN A 114 19.95 -3.40 23.89
C ASN A 114 18.88 -4.45 24.19
N LEU A 115 17.71 -4.37 23.57
CA LEU A 115 16.67 -5.40 23.68
C LEU A 115 17.16 -6.75 23.14
N LEU A 116 17.85 -6.77 21.99
CA LEU A 116 18.42 -8.00 21.42
C LEU A 116 19.54 -8.58 22.29
N ILE A 117 20.43 -7.75 22.83
CA ILE A 117 21.50 -8.17 23.75
C ILE A 117 20.90 -8.75 25.04
N ASN A 118 19.94 -8.07 25.64
CA ASN A 118 19.25 -8.54 26.84
C ASN A 118 18.50 -9.86 26.60
N ALA A 119 17.90 -10.02 25.41
CA ALA A 119 17.22 -11.25 25.02
C ALA A 119 18.19 -12.41 24.83
N TYR A 120 19.37 -12.15 24.29
CA TYR A 120 20.44 -13.14 24.15
C TYR A 120 21.04 -13.54 25.52
N GLN A 121 21.22 -12.59 26.44
CA GLN A 121 21.78 -12.85 27.78
C GLN A 121 20.78 -13.51 28.75
N MET A 122 19.47 -13.39 28.53
CA MET A 122 18.42 -13.90 29.45
C MET A 122 17.33 -14.73 28.73
N PRO A 123 17.67 -15.83 28.04
CA PRO A 123 16.69 -16.59 27.25
C PRO A 123 15.58 -17.22 28.11
N ASN A 124 15.82 -17.43 29.41
CA ASN A 124 14.89 -18.10 30.32
C ASN A 124 13.96 -17.14 31.09
N LYS A 125 14.11 -15.81 30.94
CA LYS A 125 13.26 -14.81 31.63
C LYS A 125 12.21 -14.15 30.74
N LEU A 126 12.31 -14.33 29.43
CA LEU A 126 11.43 -13.70 28.46
C LEU A 126 10.39 -14.71 27.97
N GLY A 127 9.11 -14.35 28.09
CA GLY A 127 8.01 -15.20 27.64
C GLY A 127 8.05 -15.42 26.12
N PRO A 128 7.41 -16.50 25.61
CA PRO A 128 7.41 -16.84 24.18
C PRO A 128 6.87 -15.70 23.29
N GLY A 129 5.99 -14.84 23.81
CA GLY A 129 5.46 -13.67 23.08
C GLY A 129 6.50 -12.60 22.74
N PHE A 130 7.58 -12.48 23.52
CA PHE A 130 8.65 -11.51 23.25
C PHE A 130 9.43 -11.87 21.98
N PHE A 131 9.74 -13.14 21.80
CA PHE A 131 10.45 -13.65 20.61
C PHE A 131 9.60 -13.53 19.34
N LEU A 132 8.29 -13.80 19.44
CA LEU A 132 7.35 -13.61 18.32
C LEU A 132 7.23 -12.15 17.89
N SER A 133 7.23 -11.20 18.83
CA SER A 133 7.17 -9.76 18.53
C SER A 133 8.41 -9.24 17.80
N LEU A 134 9.55 -9.91 17.94
CA LEU A 134 10.81 -9.61 17.24
C LEU A 134 10.99 -10.46 15.96
N GLY A 135 10.03 -11.33 15.62
CA GLY A 135 10.14 -12.26 14.49
C GLY A 135 11.20 -13.35 14.67
N LEU A 136 11.66 -13.59 15.91
CA LEU A 136 12.66 -14.60 16.24
C LEU A 136 11.97 -15.89 16.69
N ILE A 137 12.34 -17.04 16.11
CA ILE A 137 11.85 -18.34 16.58
C ILE A 137 12.65 -18.73 17.83
N PRO A 138 12.02 -18.93 19.01
CA PRO A 138 12.74 -19.30 20.21
C PRO A 138 13.44 -20.65 20.02
N ASN A 139 14.75 -20.69 20.22
CA ASN A 139 15.55 -21.89 20.12
C ASN A 139 15.30 -22.77 21.35
N THR A 140 14.37 -23.71 21.26
CA THR A 140 14.21 -24.78 22.24
C THR A 140 15.35 -25.77 22.05
N GLY A 141 16.47 -25.50 22.71
CA GLY A 141 17.71 -26.23 22.54
C GLY A 141 17.56 -27.75 22.68
N ARG A 142 17.65 -28.44 21.55
CA ARG A 142 18.42 -29.68 21.35
C ARG A 142 18.98 -29.69 19.93
N ASP A 143 20.28 -29.45 19.86
CA ASP A 143 21.26 -29.79 18.82
C ASP A 143 20.84 -29.91 17.34
N ARG A 144 21.60 -29.12 16.54
CA ARG A 144 21.91 -29.23 15.10
C ARG A 144 20.84 -28.80 14.07
N LEU A 145 21.23 -27.74 13.35
CA LEU A 145 20.98 -27.49 11.92
C LEU A 145 19.53 -27.66 11.44
N LEU A 146 18.80 -26.54 11.35
CA LEU A 146 17.78 -26.42 10.32
C LEU A 146 18.14 -25.25 9.40
N TYR A 147 18.79 -25.65 8.31
CA TYR A 147 18.95 -24.93 7.07
C TYR A 147 17.72 -24.07 6.76
N ILE A 148 17.96 -22.80 6.41
CA ILE A 148 17.08 -22.08 5.49
C ILE A 148 17.10 -22.90 4.19
N LYS A 149 16.10 -23.76 3.99
CA LYS A 149 15.84 -24.32 2.68
C LYS A 149 15.03 -23.27 1.93
N ASN A 150 15.74 -22.39 1.24
CA ASN A 150 15.17 -21.63 0.14
C ASN A 150 14.64 -22.64 -0.89
N HIS A 151 13.31 -22.74 -0.99
CA HIS A 151 12.63 -23.03 -2.24
C HIS A 151 11.19 -22.53 -2.21
#